data_AF-A0A6L9YC84-F1
#
_entry.id   AF-A0A6L9YC84-F1
#
_cell.length_a   1.000
_cell.length_b   1.000
_cell.length_c   1.000
_cell.angle_alpha   90.00
_cell.angle_beta   90.00
_cell.angle_gamma   90.00
#
_symmetry.space_group_name_H-M   'P 1'
#
loop_
_entity.id
_entity.type
_entity.pdbx_description
1 polymer ?
#
loop_
_entity_poly.entity_id
_entity_poly.type
_entity_poly.pdbx_seq_one_letter_code
_entity_poly.pdbx_strand_id
1 'polypeptide(L)'
;METNNPEVVDTSNEVTLIGFASLPADTFADGPESGKDVDSTRTGPFPGQPVGGWSGVQFADNDSYWFIVDSLFGSNSDTLARIYKVDPNFAGTEGGDGSVEVEEFIILRDPNKLIPFEIRNQNDIQRLLTGTDFDTEPLVIDKNGDLWVGDEYGPYLLHFDSNGVLLVQRGRNA
;
A
#
# COMPACT_ATOMS: atom_id res chain seq x y z
N MET A 1 -55.16 24.96 -29.42
CA MET A 1 -54.83 23.74 -28.67
C MET A 1 -53.34 23.76 -28.48
N GLU A 2 -52.88 24.20 -27.31
CA GLU A 2 -51.47 24.13 -26.92
C GLU A 2 -51.14 22.68 -26.57
N THR A 3 -50.11 22.13 -27.21
CA THR A 3 -49.58 20.81 -26.87
C THR A 3 -48.59 20.99 -25.72
N ASN A 4 -49.03 20.71 -24.49
CA ASN A 4 -48.15 20.56 -23.34
C ASN A 4 -47.26 19.34 -23.59
N ASN A 5 -46.01 19.59 -24.00
CA ASN A 5 -44.99 18.54 -24.02
C ASN A 5 -44.50 18.39 -22.58
N PRO A 6 -44.59 17.21 -21.95
CA PRO A 6 -44.10 17.05 -20.59
C PRO A 6 -42.58 17.25 -20.60
N GLU A 7 -42.08 18.11 -19.71
CA GLU A 7 -40.64 18.18 -19.43
C GLU A 7 -40.18 16.80 -18.97
N VAL A 8 -39.25 16.21 -19.71
CA VAL A 8 -38.58 14.98 -19.31
C VAL A 8 -37.67 15.34 -18.14
N VAL A 9 -38.12 15.04 -16.92
CA VAL A 9 -37.27 15.08 -15.73
C VAL A 9 -36.40 13.83 -15.78
N ASP A 10 -35.10 14.00 -16.03
CA ASP A 10 -34.12 12.91 -15.94
C ASP A 10 -33.96 12.49 -14.47
N THR A 11 -34.41 11.28 -14.15
CA THR A 11 -34.38 10.69 -12.81
C THR A 11 -33.23 9.69 -12.62
N SER A 12 -32.28 9.64 -13.56
CA SER A 12 -31.14 8.73 -13.44
C SER A 12 -30.10 9.32 -12.48
N ASN A 13 -30.17 8.95 -11.20
CA ASN A 13 -29.06 9.14 -10.27
C ASN A 13 -27.94 8.14 -10.62
N GLU A 14 -27.38 8.25 -11.83
CA GLU A 14 -26.28 7.41 -12.28
C GLU A 14 -24.99 7.88 -11.60
N VAL A 15 -24.44 6.99 -10.76
CA VAL A 15 -23.09 7.16 -10.21
C VAL A 15 -22.12 7.01 -11.37
N THR A 16 -21.38 8.07 -11.68
CA THR A 16 -20.41 8.11 -12.77
C THR A 16 -19.01 8.35 -12.22
N LEU A 17 -18.00 7.72 -12.84
CA LEU A 17 -16.60 7.97 -12.54
C LEU A 17 -16.24 9.37 -13.06
N ILE A 18 -15.90 10.29 -12.16
CA ILE A 18 -15.58 11.68 -12.52
C ILE A 18 -14.09 11.90 -12.80
N GLY A 19 -13.23 10.99 -12.36
CA GLY A 19 -11.82 11.01 -12.68
C GLY A 19 -11.05 9.74 -12.30
N PHE A 20 -9.86 9.57 -12.87
CA PHE A 20 -8.98 8.42 -12.62
C PHE A 20 -7.51 8.75 -12.88
N ALA A 21 -6.64 8.00 -12.23
CA ALA A 21 -5.22 7.89 -12.56
C ALA A 21 -4.83 6.41 -12.56
N SER A 22 -3.77 6.05 -13.28
CA SER A 22 -3.35 4.66 -13.42
C SER A 22 -1.85 4.51 -13.29
N LEU A 23 -1.43 3.59 -12.42
CA LEU A 23 -0.04 3.16 -12.30
C LEU A 23 0.15 1.84 -13.08
N PRO A 24 1.16 1.71 -13.95
CA PRO A 24 1.49 0.44 -14.58
C PRO A 24 1.78 -0.64 -13.53
N ALA A 25 1.34 -1.87 -13.79
CA ALA A 25 1.60 -2.96 -12.85
C ALA A 25 3.12 -3.23 -12.71
N ASP A 26 3.91 -3.04 -13.77
CA ASP A 26 5.39 -3.20 -13.78
C ASP A 26 6.10 -1.93 -13.32
N THR A 27 5.62 -1.32 -12.24
CA THR A 27 6.32 -0.23 -11.56
C THR A 27 7.11 -0.77 -10.37
N PHE A 28 8.42 -0.51 -10.39
CA PHE A 28 9.35 -0.94 -9.35
C PHE A 28 10.08 0.26 -8.76
N ALA A 29 10.35 0.19 -7.46
CA ALA A 29 11.18 1.14 -6.74
C ALA A 29 12.50 0.48 -6.31
N ASP A 30 13.46 1.33 -5.95
CA ASP A 30 14.79 0.91 -5.50
C ASP A 30 14.71 -0.07 -4.32
N GLY A 31 15.53 -1.11 -4.38
CA GLY A 31 15.60 -2.18 -3.38
C GLY A 31 16.25 -3.43 -3.95
N PRO A 32 16.39 -4.52 -3.16
CA PRO A 32 16.82 -5.80 -3.70
C PRO A 32 15.82 -6.32 -4.74
N GLU A 33 16.27 -7.22 -5.61
CA GLU A 33 15.37 -7.97 -6.48
C GLU A 33 14.28 -8.67 -5.66
N SER A 34 13.09 -8.81 -6.25
CA SER A 34 11.93 -9.43 -5.61
C SER A 34 11.20 -10.39 -6.56
N GLY A 35 10.19 -11.09 -6.05
CA GLY A 35 9.37 -12.00 -6.80
C GLY A 35 10.15 -13.22 -7.31
N LYS A 36 11.20 -13.66 -6.62
CA LYS A 36 11.94 -14.86 -7.03
C LYS A 36 11.05 -16.09 -7.09
N ASP A 37 10.14 -16.21 -6.12
CA ASP A 37 9.24 -17.33 -5.94
C ASP A 37 7.77 -16.92 -6.19
N VAL A 38 7.53 -15.91 -7.03
CA VAL A 38 6.18 -15.44 -7.37
C VAL A 38 5.36 -16.56 -8.02
N ASP A 39 4.22 -16.88 -7.42
CA ASP A 39 3.19 -17.75 -8.01
C ASP A 39 2.06 -16.89 -8.59
N SER A 40 2.30 -16.28 -9.75
CA SER A 40 1.34 -15.42 -10.42
C SER A 40 1.49 -15.48 -11.94
N THR A 41 0.68 -14.70 -12.66
CA THR A 41 0.81 -14.51 -14.12
C THR A 41 2.08 -13.77 -14.54
N ARG A 42 2.83 -13.20 -13.59
CA ARG A 42 4.13 -12.56 -13.81
C ARG A 42 5.26 -13.42 -13.28
N THR A 43 6.42 -13.35 -13.93
CA THR A 43 7.61 -14.15 -13.60
C THR A 43 8.76 -13.23 -13.22
N GLY A 44 9.27 -13.37 -12.00
CA GLY A 44 10.48 -12.69 -11.53
C GLY A 44 11.78 -13.44 -11.87
N PRO A 45 12.93 -13.03 -11.29
CA PRO A 45 13.04 -11.91 -10.36
C PRO A 45 12.78 -10.57 -11.04
N PHE A 46 12.13 -9.66 -10.32
CA PHE A 46 11.93 -8.29 -10.73
C PHE A 46 13.15 -7.44 -10.36
N PRO A 47 13.47 -6.39 -11.14
CA PRO A 47 14.70 -5.59 -10.95
C PRO A 47 14.70 -4.73 -9.67
N GLY A 48 13.62 -4.73 -8.90
CA GLY A 48 13.46 -3.97 -7.67
C GLY A 48 12.22 -4.44 -6.90
N GLN A 49 11.73 -3.57 -6.01
CA GLN A 49 10.55 -3.85 -5.20
C GLN A 49 9.28 -3.33 -5.89
N PRO A 50 8.20 -4.11 -5.95
CA PRO A 50 6.95 -3.63 -6.54
C PRO A 50 6.43 -2.41 -5.77
N VAL A 51 5.87 -1.46 -6.51
CA VAL A 51 5.17 -0.31 -5.92
C VAL A 51 3.69 -0.60 -5.71
N GLY A 52 3.06 -1.32 -6.65
CA GLY A 52 1.64 -1.64 -6.64
C GLY A 52 1.28 -2.89 -5.85
N GLY A 53 -0.02 -3.22 -5.85
CA GLY A 53 -0.58 -4.29 -5.02
C GLY A 53 -0.84 -3.76 -3.62
N TRP A 54 -1.86 -2.92 -3.47
CA TRP A 54 -2.11 -2.18 -2.24
C TRP A 54 -3.27 -2.79 -1.45
N SER A 55 -3.09 -2.91 -0.14
CA SER A 55 -4.09 -3.40 0.81
C SER A 55 -4.74 -2.28 1.64
N GLY A 56 -4.13 -1.09 1.65
CA GLY A 56 -4.64 0.05 2.42
C GLY A 56 -4.23 1.39 1.85
N VAL A 57 -5.04 2.41 2.15
CA VAL A 57 -4.82 3.81 1.74
C VAL A 57 -5.10 4.76 2.89
N GLN A 58 -4.30 5.83 2.99
CA GLN A 58 -4.51 6.98 3.87
C GLN A 58 -4.20 8.29 3.12
N PHE A 59 -4.81 9.40 3.54
CA PHE A 59 -4.39 10.72 3.05
C PHE A 59 -2.97 11.02 3.55
N ALA A 60 -2.10 11.49 2.66
CA ALA A 60 -0.78 11.98 3.03
C ALA A 60 -0.81 13.50 3.22
N ASP A 61 -1.35 14.20 2.23
CA ASP A 61 -1.61 15.63 2.24
C ASP A 61 -2.84 15.93 1.35
N ASN A 62 -2.91 17.13 0.76
CA ASN A 62 -4.07 17.53 -0.03
C ASN A 62 -4.18 16.77 -1.36
N ASP A 63 -3.04 16.40 -1.94
CA ASP A 63 -2.97 15.92 -3.32
C ASP A 63 -2.38 14.50 -3.40
N SER A 64 -1.75 14.02 -2.32
CA SER A 64 -1.12 12.69 -2.27
C SER A 64 -1.70 11.76 -1.21
N TYR A 65 -1.42 10.47 -1.40
CA TYR A 65 -1.94 9.36 -0.61
C TYR A 65 -0.80 8.44 -0.18
N TRP A 66 -0.90 7.90 1.04
CA TRP A 66 -0.07 6.80 1.50
C TRP A 66 -0.75 5.47 1.19
N PHE A 67 -0.06 4.59 0.48
CA PHE A 67 -0.52 3.23 0.20
C PHE A 67 0.40 2.20 0.83
N ILE A 68 -0.17 1.25 1.58
CA ILE A 68 0.59 0.10 2.08
C ILE A 68 0.52 -1.03 1.08
N VAL A 69 1.67 -1.65 0.81
CA VAL A 69 1.78 -2.80 -0.08
C VAL A 69 1.25 -4.03 0.63
N ASP A 70 0.35 -4.72 -0.06
CA ASP A 70 -0.14 -6.05 0.27
C ASP A 70 1.00 -7.06 0.07
N SER A 71 1.06 -8.06 0.95
CA SER A 71 2.12 -9.05 0.93
C SER A 71 2.10 -10.01 -0.27
N LEU A 72 1.14 -9.86 -1.20
CA LEU A 72 0.86 -10.50 -2.52
C LEU A 72 1.90 -11.41 -3.19
N PHE A 73 2.61 -12.30 -2.50
CA PHE A 73 3.43 -13.35 -3.12
C PHE A 73 3.47 -14.65 -2.28
N GLY A 74 2.50 -14.84 -1.39
CA GLY A 74 2.38 -16.05 -0.58
C GLY A 74 3.41 -16.16 0.55
N SER A 75 3.43 -17.30 1.23
CA SER A 75 4.15 -17.53 2.50
C SER A 75 5.68 -17.44 2.44
N ASN A 76 6.29 -17.17 1.27
CA ASN A 76 7.75 -17.00 1.10
C ASN A 76 8.11 -15.73 0.32
N SER A 77 7.24 -14.72 0.36
CA SER A 77 7.42 -13.43 -0.30
C SER A 77 8.71 -12.69 0.15
N ASP A 78 9.54 -12.31 -0.81
CA ASP A 78 10.71 -11.43 -0.65
C ASP A 78 10.38 -9.94 -0.90
N THR A 79 9.09 -9.61 -1.11
CA THR A 79 8.62 -8.24 -1.21
C THR A 79 8.72 -7.55 0.15
N LEU A 80 9.44 -6.45 0.21
CA LEU A 80 9.58 -5.62 1.41
C LEU A 80 8.22 -5.01 1.77
N ALA A 81 7.88 -5.07 3.06
CA ALA A 81 6.73 -4.37 3.60
C ALA A 81 7.01 -2.86 3.55
N ARG A 82 6.29 -2.16 2.66
CA ARG A 82 6.50 -0.75 2.34
C ARG A 82 5.20 0.02 2.31
N ILE A 83 5.33 1.31 2.60
CA ILE A 83 4.28 2.30 2.42
C ILE A 83 4.80 3.33 1.42
N TYR A 84 4.07 3.59 0.34
CA TYR A 84 4.44 4.53 -0.72
C TYR A 84 3.60 5.80 -0.64
N LYS A 85 4.24 6.96 -0.78
CA LYS A 85 3.55 8.23 -1.05
C LYS A 85 3.33 8.35 -2.54
N VAL A 86 2.09 8.58 -2.94
CA VAL A 86 1.67 8.57 -4.33
C VAL A 86 0.84 9.82 -4.60
N ASP A 87 1.24 10.57 -5.63
CA ASP A 87 0.54 11.75 -6.15
C ASP A 87 -0.12 11.41 -7.50
N PRO A 88 -1.42 11.09 -7.52
CA PRO A 88 -2.16 10.84 -8.75
C PRO A 88 -2.62 12.14 -9.43
N ASN A 89 -2.22 12.34 -10.69
CA ASN A 89 -2.73 13.42 -11.51
C ASN A 89 -4.05 13.01 -12.21
N PHE A 90 -5.18 13.17 -11.52
CA PHE A 90 -6.47 12.63 -11.97
C PHE A 90 -6.94 13.24 -13.31
N ALA A 91 -7.02 12.40 -14.35
CA ALA A 91 -7.79 12.72 -15.55
C ALA A 91 -9.28 12.81 -15.22
N GLY A 92 -10.02 13.64 -15.95
CA GLY A 92 -11.46 13.83 -15.74
C GLY A 92 -11.81 15.26 -15.35
N THR A 93 -12.60 15.44 -14.30
CA THR A 93 -13.08 16.77 -13.86
C THR A 93 -11.97 17.70 -13.39
N GLU A 94 -10.85 17.15 -12.92
CA GLU A 94 -9.69 17.90 -12.45
C GLU A 94 -8.73 18.29 -13.59
N GLY A 95 -8.91 17.72 -14.79
CA GLY A 95 -8.13 18.08 -15.99
C GLY A 95 -6.70 17.53 -16.00
N GLY A 96 -6.36 16.60 -15.11
CA GLY A 96 -5.08 15.89 -15.10
C GLY A 96 -4.91 14.95 -16.30
N ASP A 97 -3.73 14.33 -16.40
CA ASP A 97 -3.38 13.44 -17.52
C ASP A 97 -3.52 11.94 -17.21
N GLY A 98 -3.93 11.60 -16.00
CA GLY A 98 -4.12 10.23 -15.52
C GLY A 98 -2.81 9.54 -15.11
N SER A 99 -1.69 10.28 -15.07
CA SER A 99 -0.42 9.77 -14.57
C SER A 99 -0.42 9.65 -13.05
N VAL A 100 0.54 8.87 -12.54
CA VAL A 100 0.75 8.65 -11.12
C VAL A 100 2.23 8.86 -10.84
N GLU A 101 2.55 9.80 -9.96
CA GLU A 101 3.90 10.01 -9.44
C GLU A 101 4.06 9.24 -8.13
N VAL A 102 5.17 8.50 -8.01
CA VAL A 102 5.55 7.78 -6.78
C VAL A 102 6.66 8.60 -6.15
N GLU A 103 6.32 9.34 -5.10
CA GLU A 103 7.21 10.38 -4.56
C GLU A 103 8.27 9.80 -3.62
N GLU A 104 7.83 8.98 -2.66
CA GLU A 104 8.72 8.38 -1.65
C GLU A 104 8.15 7.09 -1.06
N PHE A 105 8.94 6.40 -0.24
CA PHE A 105 8.49 5.23 0.48
C PHE A 105 9.13 5.09 1.86
N ILE A 106 8.39 4.43 2.75
CA ILE A 106 8.82 4.00 4.08
C ILE A 106 8.98 2.48 4.06
N ILE A 107 10.13 1.97 4.51
CA ILE A 107 10.33 0.53 4.70
C ILE A 107 10.10 0.16 6.16
N LEU A 108 9.19 -0.79 6.41
CA LEU A 108 8.91 -1.30 7.75
C LEU A 108 10.02 -2.26 8.20
N ARG A 109 10.51 -2.07 9.43
CA ARG A 109 11.70 -2.76 9.94
C ARG A 109 11.70 -2.93 11.45
N ASP A 110 12.38 -3.97 11.94
CA ASP A 110 12.50 -4.29 13.36
C ASP A 110 13.97 -4.35 13.84
N PRO A 111 14.74 -3.24 13.76
CA PRO A 111 16.15 -3.22 14.16
C PRO A 111 16.34 -3.51 15.66
N ASN A 112 15.29 -3.29 16.47
CA ASN A 112 15.30 -3.46 17.91
C ASN A 112 14.92 -4.88 18.36
N LYS A 113 14.66 -5.80 17.42
CA LYS A 113 14.35 -7.22 17.69
C LYS A 113 13.14 -7.40 18.61
N LEU A 114 12.08 -6.63 18.37
CA LEU A 114 10.83 -6.70 19.12
C LEU A 114 9.93 -7.86 18.66
N ILE A 115 10.13 -8.38 17.44
CA ILE A 115 9.37 -9.52 16.95
C ILE A 115 9.90 -10.81 17.59
N PRO A 116 9.05 -11.60 18.31
CA PRO A 116 9.51 -12.72 19.14
C PRO A 116 9.70 -14.03 18.36
N PHE A 117 9.58 -14.00 17.04
CA PHE A 117 9.71 -15.15 16.14
C PHE A 117 10.74 -14.88 15.03
N GLU A 118 11.13 -15.92 14.31
CA GLU A 118 12.06 -15.79 13.18
C GLU A 118 11.41 -15.03 12.02
N ILE A 119 12.11 -14.01 11.53
CA ILE A 119 11.73 -13.25 10.34
C ILE A 119 12.72 -13.56 9.21
N ARG A 120 12.30 -13.35 7.96
CA ARG A 120 13.11 -13.63 6.76
C ARG A 120 14.48 -12.99 6.82
N ASN A 121 14.54 -11.71 7.15
CA ASN A 121 15.77 -10.92 7.18
C ASN A 121 16.39 -10.82 8.59
N GLN A 122 16.28 -11.87 9.41
CA GLN A 122 16.69 -11.82 10.82
C GLN A 122 18.17 -11.48 11.07
N ASN A 123 19.04 -11.75 10.09
CA ASN A 123 20.49 -11.51 10.15
C ASN A 123 20.90 -10.14 9.59
N ASP A 124 19.98 -9.39 8.97
CA ASP A 124 20.22 -8.02 8.55
C ASP A 124 20.20 -7.08 9.77
N ILE A 125 21.00 -6.00 9.75
CA ILE A 125 21.08 -5.06 10.89
C ILE A 125 19.78 -4.26 11.02
N GLN A 126 19.15 -3.92 9.90
CA GLN A 126 17.89 -3.19 9.90
C GLN A 126 16.71 -4.12 10.15
N ARG A 127 16.82 -5.43 9.84
CA ARG A 127 15.73 -6.41 9.98
C ARG A 127 14.49 -5.96 9.21
N LEU A 128 14.69 -5.71 7.91
CA LEU A 128 13.63 -5.29 6.99
C LEU A 128 12.53 -6.36 6.93
N LEU A 129 11.28 -5.93 7.13
CA LEU A 129 10.14 -6.85 7.10
C LEU A 129 9.73 -7.13 5.65
N THR A 130 9.28 -8.36 5.40
CA THR A 130 8.74 -8.76 4.09
C THR A 130 7.35 -9.35 4.23
N GLY A 131 6.70 -9.61 3.10
CA GLY A 131 5.42 -10.32 3.06
C GLY A 131 5.46 -11.76 3.61
N THR A 132 6.64 -12.31 3.88
CA THR A 132 6.80 -13.56 4.63
C THR A 132 6.52 -13.37 6.13
N ASP A 133 6.85 -12.19 6.66
CA ASP A 133 6.84 -11.91 8.10
C ASP A 133 5.44 -11.47 8.58
N PHE A 134 4.76 -10.65 7.77
CA PHE A 134 3.40 -10.15 8.02
C PHE A 134 2.65 -9.97 6.70
N ASP A 135 1.35 -10.18 6.75
CA ASP A 135 0.41 -9.84 5.69
C ASP A 135 -0.26 -8.51 6.03
N THR A 136 0.37 -7.41 5.61
CA THR A 136 0.01 -6.07 6.06
C THR A 136 -1.21 -5.52 5.35
N GLU A 137 -2.22 -5.10 6.13
CA GLU A 137 -3.53 -4.72 5.59
C GLU A 137 -3.95 -3.27 5.95
N PRO A 138 -4.67 -2.97 7.05
CA PRO A 138 -5.06 -1.58 7.26
C PRO A 138 -3.86 -0.77 7.73
N LEU A 139 -3.62 0.37 7.09
CA LEU A 139 -2.74 1.44 7.56
C LEU A 139 -3.58 2.55 8.19
N VAL A 140 -3.19 2.98 9.38
CA VAL A 140 -3.67 4.21 10.03
C VAL A 140 -2.46 5.04 10.43
N ILE A 141 -2.50 6.35 10.14
CA ILE A 141 -1.47 7.30 10.55
C ILE A 141 -2.05 8.14 11.68
N ASP A 142 -1.39 8.14 12.84
CA ASP A 142 -1.86 8.93 13.97
C ASP A 142 -1.37 10.39 13.91
N LYS A 143 -1.85 11.21 14.85
CA LYS A 143 -1.55 12.66 14.90
C LYS A 143 -0.06 13.01 15.05
N ASN A 144 0.78 12.05 15.47
CA ASN A 144 2.22 12.24 15.61
C ASN A 144 2.97 11.79 14.35
N GLY A 145 2.27 11.20 13.37
CA GLY A 145 2.86 10.59 12.18
C GLY A 145 3.27 9.12 12.38
N ASP A 146 2.93 8.51 13.51
CA ASP A 146 3.20 7.10 13.74
C ASP A 146 2.27 6.22 12.91
N LEU A 147 2.78 5.07 12.50
CA LEU A 147 2.13 4.15 11.57
C LEU A 147 1.56 2.96 12.34
N TRP A 148 0.27 2.74 12.23
CA TRP A 148 -0.45 1.62 12.82
C TRP A 148 -0.90 0.67 11.71
N VAL A 149 -0.36 -0.55 11.72
CA VAL A 149 -0.55 -1.54 10.66
C VAL A 149 -1.17 -2.81 11.25
N GLY A 150 -2.26 -3.28 10.65
CA GLY A 150 -2.83 -4.60 10.96
C GLY A 150 -2.20 -5.71 10.13
N ASP A 151 -2.24 -6.93 10.66
CA ASP A 151 -1.81 -8.16 9.99
C ASP A 151 -3.03 -9.07 9.73
N GLU A 152 -3.12 -9.68 8.54
CA GLU A 152 -4.24 -10.56 8.18
C GLU A 152 -4.16 -11.92 8.91
N TYR A 153 -2.96 -12.50 9.04
CA TYR A 153 -2.81 -13.88 9.52
C TYR A 153 -2.64 -14.02 11.04
N GLY A 154 -1.97 -13.09 11.68
CA GLY A 154 -1.92 -12.93 13.12
C GLY A 154 -2.88 -11.82 13.53
N PRO A 155 -3.57 -11.90 14.69
CA PRO A 155 -4.27 -10.74 15.23
C PRO A 155 -3.26 -9.73 15.78
N TYR A 156 -2.28 -9.35 14.96
CA TYR A 156 -1.20 -8.46 15.32
C TYR A 156 -1.56 -7.03 14.95
N LEU A 157 -1.37 -6.14 15.93
CA LEU A 157 -1.31 -4.72 15.70
C LEU A 157 0.14 -4.28 15.81
N LEU A 158 0.68 -3.77 14.72
CA LEU A 158 2.03 -3.27 14.61
C LEU A 158 2.01 -1.74 14.71
N HIS A 159 2.87 -1.19 15.55
CA HIS A 159 3.05 0.24 15.73
C HIS A 159 4.48 0.59 15.37
N PHE A 160 4.65 1.42 14.35
CA PHE A 160 5.93 1.93 13.89
C PHE A 160 6.01 3.44 14.08
N ASP A 161 7.23 3.96 14.22
CA ASP A 161 7.45 5.40 14.07
C ASP A 161 7.25 5.85 12.61
N SER A 162 7.25 7.16 12.38
CA SER A 162 7.10 7.75 11.04
C SER A 162 8.19 7.36 10.04
N ASN A 163 9.29 6.74 10.51
CA ASN A 163 10.38 6.25 9.66
C ASN A 163 10.27 4.75 9.40
N GLY A 164 9.23 4.07 9.88
CA GLY A 164 9.01 2.63 9.71
C GLY A 164 9.78 1.74 10.70
N VAL A 165 10.28 2.27 11.82
CA VAL A 165 10.90 1.46 12.88
C VAL A 165 9.82 0.93 13.82
N LEU A 166 9.80 -0.38 14.03
CA LEU A 166 8.85 -1.01 14.94
C LEU A 166 9.09 -0.50 16.37
N LEU A 167 8.02 0.04 16.97
CA LEU A 167 7.96 0.49 18.36
C LEU A 167 7.29 -0.56 19.25
N VAL A 168 6.20 -1.15 18.77
CA VAL A 168 5.44 -2.17 19.49
C VAL A 168 4.82 -3.15 18.50
N GLN A 169 4.86 -4.44 18.83
CA GLN A 169 4.00 -5.46 18.24
C GLN A 169 3.07 -5.99 19.34
N ARG A 170 1.75 -6.03 19.09
CA ARG A 170 0.76 -6.56 20.04
C ARG A 170 -0.02 -7.70 19.40
N GLY A 171 -0.14 -8.83 20.08
CA GLY A 171 -1.03 -9.93 19.71
C GLY A 171 -0.45 -11.30 20.01
N ARG A 172 -1.25 -12.35 19.75
CA ARG A 172 -1.11 -13.77 20.11
C ARG A 172 0.03 -14.06 21.12
N ASN A 173 -0.19 -13.69 22.39
CA ASN A 173 0.65 -13.86 23.60
C ASN A 173 1.33 -12.61 24.19
N ALA A 174 0.83 -11.39 23.92
CA ALA A 174 1.16 -10.22 24.74
C ALA A 174 0.65 -10.35 26.19
#